data_AF-A0A1H8Z7I4-F1
#
_entry.id   AF-A0A1H8Z7I4-F1
#
_cell.length_a   1.000
_cell.length_b   1.000
_cell.length_c   1.000
_cell.angle_alpha   90.00
_cell.angle_beta   90.00
_cell.angle_gamma   90.00
#
_symmetry.space_group_name_H-M   'P 1'
#
loop_
_entity.id
_entity.type
_entity.pdbx_description
1 polymer ?
#
loop_
_entity_poly.entity_id
_entity_poly.type
_entity_poly.pdbx_seq_one_letter_code
_entity_poly.pdbx_strand_id
1 'polypeptide(L)'
;MAPLRTQAKLHHHRRGLMGPLGFTVRRLCAHVQQGDHHGRIAVLLSRPGRAALCASDRRWGRALVDSARRSGVWLAPLHLANDEVLGPLTGDDLLVPRGR
;
A
#
# COMPACT_ATOMS: atom_id res chain seq x y z
N MET A 1 -9.80 10.06 -22.77
CA MET A 1 -8.87 9.36 -21.85
C MET A 1 -8.56 8.00 -22.45
N ALA A 2 -7.32 7.71 -22.84
CA ALA A 2 -6.98 6.44 -23.48
C ALA A 2 -6.99 5.30 -22.45
N PRO A 3 -7.56 4.11 -22.77
CA PRO A 3 -7.60 3.00 -21.83
C PRO A 3 -6.17 2.53 -21.47
N LEU A 4 -5.89 2.38 -20.17
CA LEU A 4 -4.64 1.82 -19.67
C LEU A 4 -4.64 0.30 -19.87
N ARG A 5 -4.34 -0.14 -21.09
CA ARG A 5 -4.47 -1.55 -21.50
C ARG A 5 -3.35 -2.46 -20.99
N THR A 6 -2.37 -1.94 -20.25
CA THR A 6 -1.25 -2.74 -19.76
C THR A 6 -0.95 -2.45 -18.29
N GLN A 7 -0.61 -3.51 -17.55
CA GLN A 7 -0.27 -3.43 -16.13
C GLN A 7 0.91 -2.49 -15.86
N ALA A 8 1.91 -2.48 -16.74
CA ALA A 8 3.06 -1.57 -16.66
C ALA A 8 2.64 -0.09 -16.75
N LYS A 9 1.69 0.25 -17.65
CA LYS A 9 1.15 1.61 -17.76
C LYS A 9 0.32 1.98 -16.53
N LEU A 10 -0.42 1.03 -15.96
CA LEU A 10 -1.18 1.23 -14.72
C LEU A 10 -0.25 1.52 -13.53
N HIS A 11 0.85 0.78 -13.38
CA HIS A 11 1.87 1.05 -12.36
C HIS A 11 2.57 2.40 -12.56
N HIS A 12 2.89 2.77 -13.79
CA HIS A 12 3.50 4.07 -14.09
C HIS A 12 2.53 5.23 -13.79
N HIS A 13 1.27 5.11 -14.22
CA HIS A 13 0.24 6.11 -13.99
C HIS A 13 -0.12 6.27 -12.51
N ARG A 14 -0.23 5.16 -11.77
CA ARG A 14 -0.45 5.18 -10.30
C ARG A 14 0.70 5.85 -9.54
N ARG A 15 1.96 5.61 -9.93
CA ARG A 15 3.12 6.32 -9.35
C ARG A 15 3.07 7.82 -9.63
N GLY A 16 2.67 8.19 -10.84
CA GLY A 16 2.47 9.58 -11.24
C GLY A 16 1.31 10.27 -10.51
N LEU A 17 0.26 9.55 -10.09
CA LEU A 17 -0.88 10.10 -9.35
C LEU A 17 -0.60 10.25 -7.84
N MET A 18 0.10 9.29 -7.23
CA MET A 18 0.39 9.33 -5.78
C MET A 18 1.46 10.36 -5.39
N GLY A 19 2.24 10.88 -6.34
CA GLY A 19 3.23 11.95 -6.10
C GLY A 19 2.61 13.35 -5.91
N PRO A 20 1.83 13.87 -6.88
CA PRO A 20 1.26 15.22 -6.84
C PRO A 20 0.04 15.37 -5.92
N LEU A 21 -0.71 14.29 -5.67
CA LEU A 21 -1.92 14.35 -4.83
C LEU A 21 -1.63 14.60 -3.34
N GLY A 22 -0.37 14.71 -2.92
CA GLY A 22 0.00 15.09 -1.55
C GLY A 22 -0.40 14.09 -0.45
N PHE A 23 -0.96 12.94 -0.83
CA PHE A 23 -1.31 11.83 0.05
C PHE A 23 -0.07 10.99 0.36
N THR A 24 0.74 11.49 1.28
CA THR A 24 1.73 10.64 1.93
C THR A 24 1.06 9.88 3.06
N VAL A 25 1.41 8.60 3.22
CA VAL A 25 0.98 7.77 4.36
C VAL A 25 1.26 8.49 5.69
N ARG A 26 2.38 9.22 5.75
CA ARG A 26 2.74 10.08 6.89
C ARG A 26 1.64 11.10 7.23
N ARG A 27 1.04 11.75 6.22
CA ARG A 27 -0.01 12.76 6.43
C ARG A 27 -1.32 12.13 6.91
N LEU A 28 -1.65 10.95 6.38
CA LEU A 28 -2.80 10.16 6.87
C LEU A 28 -2.58 9.74 8.33
N CYS A 29 -1.39 9.23 8.68
CA CYS A 29 -1.06 8.87 10.05
C CYS A 29 -1.11 10.07 11.00
N ALA A 30 -0.59 11.23 10.58
CA ALA A 30 -0.65 12.45 11.37
C ALA A 30 -2.11 12.89 11.66
N HIS A 31 -3.01 12.72 10.69
CA HIS A 31 -4.43 13.05 10.88
C HIS A 31 -5.11 12.12 11.89
N VAL A 32 -4.81 10.81 11.82
CA VAL A 32 -5.35 9.82 12.78
C VAL A 32 -4.83 10.05 14.19
N GLN A 33 -3.60 10.55 14.38
CA GLN A 33 -3.11 10.94 15.70
C GLN A 33 -3.83 12.16 16.31
N GLN A 34 -4.35 13.05 15.46
CA GLN A 34 -5.02 14.28 15.92
C GLN A 34 -6.48 14.05 16.32
N GLY A 35 -7.09 12.95 15.88
CA GLY A 35 -8.45 12.55 16.24
C GLY A 35 -8.45 11.22 16.95
N ASP A 36 -8.70 11.24 18.27
CA ASP A 36 -8.77 10.07 19.15
C ASP A 36 -7.50 9.20 19.20
N HIS A 37 -6.83 9.18 20.35
CA HIS A 37 -5.52 8.56 20.57
C HIS A 37 -5.48 7.03 20.38
N HIS A 38 -6.63 6.42 20.03
CA HIS A 38 -6.79 4.99 19.78
C HIS A 38 -7.08 4.65 18.30
N GLY A 39 -7.03 5.64 17.39
CA GLY A 39 -7.28 5.43 15.97
C GLY A 39 -6.38 4.35 15.34
N ARG A 40 -7.00 3.39 14.65
CA ARG A 40 -6.31 2.36 13.87
C ARG A 40 -6.51 2.59 12.39
N ILE A 41 -5.47 2.33 11.60
CA ILE A 41 -5.54 2.43 10.13
C ILE A 41 -5.57 1.02 9.54
N ALA A 42 -6.62 0.71 8.79
CA ALA A 42 -6.65 -0.45 7.91
C ALA A 42 -6.37 -0.02 6.47
N VAL A 43 -5.59 -0.81 5.73
CA VAL A 43 -5.22 -0.50 4.33
C VAL A 43 -5.54 -1.67 3.43
N LEU A 44 -6.26 -1.36 2.34
CA LEU A 44 -6.48 -2.26 1.22
C LEU A 44 -5.65 -1.80 0.01
N LEU A 45 -4.65 -2.57 -0.37
CA LEU A 45 -3.93 -2.39 -1.61
C LEU A 45 -4.70 -3.08 -2.73
N SER A 46 -5.44 -2.32 -3.52
CA SER A 46 -6.14 -2.86 -4.69
C SER A 46 -5.32 -2.67 -5.97
N ARG A 47 -5.27 -3.72 -6.80
CA ARG A 47 -4.80 -3.62 -8.18
C ARG A 47 -5.53 -4.63 -9.08
N PRO A 48 -5.86 -4.26 -10.32
CA PRO A 48 -6.37 -5.23 -11.28
C PRO A 48 -5.29 -6.25 -11.66
N GLY A 49 -5.75 -7.40 -12.15
CA GLY A 49 -4.93 -8.46 -12.71
C GLY A 49 -4.63 -9.61 -11.76
N ARG A 50 -4.51 -10.81 -12.34
CA ARG A 50 -4.36 -12.11 -11.67
C ARG A 50 -2.95 -12.39 -11.12
N ALA A 51 -2.03 -11.44 -11.26
CA ALA A 51 -0.66 -11.66 -10.83
C ALA A 51 -0.61 -11.91 -9.32
N ALA A 52 0.10 -12.97 -8.92
CA ALA A 52 0.43 -13.25 -7.53
C ALA A 52 1.14 -12.07 -6.86
N LEU A 53 1.29 -12.11 -5.53
CA LEU A 53 1.95 -11.07 -4.76
C LEU A 53 3.35 -10.75 -5.33
N CYS A 54 3.52 -9.52 -5.84
CA CYS A 54 4.73 -9.13 -6.57
C CYS A 54 5.66 -8.22 -5.75
N ALA A 55 6.87 -7.99 -6.26
CA ALA A 55 7.86 -7.12 -5.61
C ALA A 55 7.35 -5.68 -5.38
N SER A 56 6.52 -5.16 -6.30
CA SER A 56 5.93 -3.83 -6.15
C SER A 56 4.93 -3.77 -4.99
N ASP A 57 4.13 -4.82 -4.80
CA ASP A 57 3.16 -4.90 -3.70
C ASP A 57 3.89 -4.94 -2.35
N ARG A 58 4.94 -5.77 -2.24
CA ARG A 58 5.79 -5.84 -1.04
C ARG A 58 6.48 -4.51 -0.75
N ARG A 59 6.94 -3.80 -1.79
CA ARG A 59 7.56 -2.47 -1.64
C ARG A 59 6.56 -1.45 -1.08
N TRP A 60 5.32 -1.47 -1.55
CA TRP A 60 4.26 -0.63 -1.00
C TRP A 60 3.91 -1.01 0.43
N GLY A 61 3.72 -2.29 0.71
CA GLY A 61 3.40 -2.77 2.06
C GLY A 61 4.46 -2.36 3.09
N ARG A 62 5.76 -2.51 2.76
CA ARG A 62 6.86 -2.03 3.60
C ARG A 62 6.82 -0.53 3.83
N ALA A 63 6.64 0.26 2.76
CA ALA A 63 6.58 1.72 2.89
C ALA A 63 5.42 2.20 3.78
N LEU A 64 4.28 1.51 3.74
CA LEU A 64 3.11 1.77 4.57
C LEU A 64 3.38 1.44 6.04
N VAL A 65 3.88 0.24 6.32
CA VAL A 65 4.25 -0.20 7.67
C VAL A 65 5.31 0.71 8.28
N ASP A 66 6.37 1.04 7.53
CA ASP A 66 7.43 1.91 8.01
C ASP A 66 6.94 3.32 8.32
N SER A 67 5.99 3.83 7.53
CA SER A 67 5.41 5.16 7.75
C SER A 67 4.51 5.18 8.99
N ALA A 68 3.66 4.16 9.17
CA ALA A 68 2.82 4.05 10.36
C ALA A 68 3.66 3.92 11.64
N ARG A 69 4.71 3.09 11.61
CA ARG A 69 5.68 2.94 12.70
C ARG A 69 6.32 4.27 13.07
N ARG A 70 6.85 5.00 12.08
CA ARG A 70 7.48 6.32 12.31
C ARG A 70 6.51 7.37 12.86
N SER A 71 5.21 7.22 12.61
CA SER A 71 4.17 8.13 13.08
C SER A 71 3.48 7.64 14.37
N GLY A 72 3.92 6.52 14.96
CA GLY A 72 3.33 5.97 16.19
C GLY A 72 1.88 5.49 16.04
N VAL A 73 1.40 5.28 14.81
CA VAL A 73 0.02 4.86 14.56
C VAL A 73 -0.06 3.34 14.47
N TRP A 74 -1.07 2.77 15.11
CA TRP A 74 -1.39 1.36 14.97
C TRP A 74 -1.99 1.07 13.59
N LEU A 75 -1.23 0.30 12.80
CA LEU A 75 -1.70 -0.21 11.53
C LEU A 75 -2.30 -1.60 11.74
N ALA A 76 -3.57 -1.78 11.38
CA ALA A 76 -4.19 -3.10 11.25
C ALA A 76 -3.53 -3.87 10.08
N PRO A 77 -3.72 -5.19 9.98
CA PRO A 77 -3.17 -5.98 8.87
C PRO A 77 -3.50 -5.35 7.51
N LEU A 78 -2.48 -5.23 6.66
CA LEU A 78 -2.70 -4.80 5.28
C LEU A 78 -3.37 -5.94 4.52
N HIS A 79 -4.16 -5.60 3.53
CA HIS A 79 -4.76 -6.56 2.62
C HIS A 79 -4.36 -6.23 1.18
N LEU A 80 -4.17 -7.27 0.36
CA LEU A 80 -4.07 -7.14 -1.09
C LEU A 80 -5.38 -7.66 -1.69
N ALA A 81 -5.98 -6.84 -2.56
CA ALA A 81 -7.08 -7.26 -3.43
C ALA A 81 -6.65 -7.23 -4.89
N ASN A 82 -6.93 -8.33 -5.58
CA ASN A 82 -6.84 -8.44 -7.03
C ASN A 82 -8.08 -9.14 -7.60
N ASP A 83 -8.07 -9.51 -8.88
CA ASP A 83 -9.24 -10.11 -9.56
C ASP A 83 -9.62 -11.51 -9.03
N GLU A 84 -8.76 -12.15 -8.22
CA GLU A 84 -8.91 -13.55 -7.78
C GLU A 84 -8.86 -13.72 -6.26
N VAL A 85 -8.18 -12.82 -5.56
CA VAL A 85 -7.87 -12.94 -4.14
C VAL A 85 -8.06 -11.61 -3.43
N LEU A 86 -8.68 -11.69 -2.26
CA LEU A 86 -8.61 -10.71 -1.18
C LEU A 86 -7.98 -11.42 0.01
N GLY A 87 -6.75 -11.03 0.38
CA GLY A 87 -6.00 -11.72 1.43
C GLY A 87 -5.10 -10.79 2.22
N PRO A 88 -4.68 -11.21 3.43
CA PRO A 88 -3.75 -10.44 4.22
C PRO A 88 -2.39 -10.36 3.52
N LEU A 89 -1.76 -9.20 3.61
CA LEU A 89 -0.33 -8.99 3.32
C LEU A 89 0.40 -8.98 4.66
N THR A 90 0.91 -10.15 5.04
CA THR A 90 1.45 -10.43 6.36
C THR A 90 2.88 -9.89 6.54
N GLY A 91 3.41 -9.96 7.76
CA GLY A 91 4.83 -9.65 8.00
C GLY A 91 5.76 -10.50 7.14
N ASP A 92 5.48 -11.80 7.04
CA ASP A 92 6.29 -12.76 6.27
C ASP A 92 6.32 -12.42 4.78
N ASP A 93 5.19 -11.97 4.24
CA ASP A 93 5.11 -11.48 2.87
C ASP A 93 6.02 -10.29 2.60
N LEU A 94 6.31 -9.47 3.62
CA LEU A 94 7.15 -8.29 3.54
C LEU A 94 8.64 -8.58 3.79
N LEU A 95 8.97 -9.70 4.42
CA LEU A 95 10.34 -10.09 4.77
C LEU A 95 11.14 -10.65 3.60
N VAL A 96 10.51 -10.97 2.47
CA VAL A 96 11.21 -11.49 1.28
C VAL A 96 12.36 -10.52 0.89
N PRO A 97 13.63 -11.00 0.85
CA PRO A 97 14.79 -10.15 0.63
C PRO A 97 14.70 -9.35 -0.67
N ARG A 98 15.36 -8.19 -0.71
CA ARG A 98 15.58 -7.48 -1.97
C ARG A 98 16.40 -8.42 -2.88
N GLY A 99 15.74 -9.02 -3.86
CA GLY A 99 16.39 -9.84 -4.88
C GLY A 99 17.55 -9.07 -5.50
N ARG A 100 18.68 -9.76 -5.61
CA ARG A 100 19.96 -9.34 -6.18
C ARG A 100 19.83 -9.05 -7.67
#